data_AF-A0AAE1DM25-F1
#
_entry.id   AF-A0AAE1DM25-F1
#
_cell.length_a   1.000
_cell.length_b   1.000
_cell.length_c   1.000
_cell.angle_alpha   90.00
_cell.angle_beta   90.00
_cell.angle_gamma   90.00
#
_symmetry.space_group_name_H-M   'P 1'
#
loop_
_entity.id
_entity.type
_entity.pdbx_description
1 polymer ?
#
loop_
_entity_poly.entity_id
_entity_poly.type
_entity_poly.pdbx_seq_one_letter_code
_entity_poly.pdbx_strand_id
1 'polypeptide(L)'
;MWESAQRTERLLLLESIILIFNIAHHSKSKWMNRLLIADDISCFRLNPTIRHTVWNLVFGWGTTLLALYVGNQAQVHRYLTCRTLRDAKKAVWICCPGYILFGILSIIIGLYMSAFYENCDPLQTKLVDNSNQLIPLYMQDILSSVPGLSGVYLAGIFGCTLSTMSSGLNTISMVVIEDFIRIHLKSRIHKDKERLISQIICVIFGFICLEMTFLVSRYGSVLQAATSVFGIFAGPLLGLFSLGIFFPWVNEKGALGGLFGAMAITFGITMLPTNPQEKSPLACISNCNVQAFKNISNTALQGVQPPTTAIPE
;
A
#
# COMPACT_ATOMS: atom_id res chain seq x y z
N MET A 1 -18.73 10.31 7.91
CA MET A 1 -17.80 9.17 7.73
C MET A 1 -16.71 9.49 6.71
N TRP A 2 -17.05 9.90 5.48
CA TRP A 2 -16.06 10.36 4.50
C TRP A 2 -15.43 11.71 4.87
N GLU A 3 -16.23 12.71 5.27
CA GLU A 3 -15.71 13.99 5.78
C GLU A 3 -14.92 13.85 7.09
N SER A 4 -15.26 12.86 7.93
CA SER A 4 -14.50 12.57 9.15
C SER A 4 -13.18 11.90 8.83
N ALA A 5 -13.14 10.92 7.91
CA ALA A 5 -11.92 10.27 7.44
C ALA A 5 -10.98 11.26 6.72
N GLN A 6 -11.53 12.18 5.94
CA GLN A 6 -10.77 13.22 5.25
C GLN A 6 -10.22 14.28 6.21
N ARG A 7 -10.90 14.52 7.34
CA ARG A 7 -10.39 15.35 8.44
C ARG A 7 -9.27 14.63 9.20
N THR A 8 -9.38 13.32 9.39
CA THR A 8 -8.30 12.48 9.96
C THR A 8 -7.09 12.44 9.04
N GLU A 9 -7.26 12.25 7.73
CA GLU A 9 -6.15 12.26 6.75
C GLU A 9 -5.39 13.58 6.74
N ARG A 10 -6.09 14.73 6.86
CA ARG A 10 -5.44 16.05 6.95
C ARG A 10 -4.64 16.23 8.24
N LEU A 11 -5.13 15.70 9.36
CA LEU A 11 -4.41 15.70 10.64
C LEU A 11 -3.17 14.81 10.56
N LEU A 12 -3.27 13.65 9.92
CA LEU A 12 -2.14 12.73 9.75
C LEU A 12 -1.06 13.28 8.81
N LEU A 13 -1.46 14.02 7.78
CA LEU A 13 -0.52 14.73 6.92
C LEU A 13 0.21 15.83 7.71
N LEU A 14 -0.49 16.60 8.55
CA LEU A 14 0.13 17.62 9.40
C LEU A 14 1.09 17.01 10.45
N GLU A 15 0.68 15.93 11.11
CA GLU A 15 1.51 15.20 12.07
C GLU A 15 2.75 14.61 11.39
N SER A 16 2.61 14.05 10.18
CA SER A 16 3.74 13.55 9.41
C SER A 16 4.72 14.66 9.03
N ILE A 17 4.22 15.85 8.65
CA ILE A 17 5.05 17.02 8.33
C ILE A 17 5.82 17.49 9.57
N ILE A 18 5.17 17.54 10.74
CA ILE A 18 5.81 17.94 12.01
C ILE A 18 6.89 16.93 12.43
N LEU A 19 6.62 15.63 12.29
CA LEU A 19 7.61 14.56 12.49
C LEU A 19 8.82 14.72 11.57
N ILE A 20 8.58 15.02 10.29
CA ILE A 20 9.65 15.23 9.31
C ILE A 20 10.50 16.46 9.66
N PHE A 21 9.89 17.58 10.09
CA PHE A 21 10.64 18.77 10.50
C PHE A 21 11.52 18.50 11.74
N ASN A 22 11.01 17.75 12.72
CA ASN A 22 11.79 17.35 13.90
C ASN A 22 12.93 16.37 13.54
N ILE A 23 12.68 15.41 12.65
CA ILE A 23 13.69 14.46 12.17
C ILE A 23 14.77 15.19 11.33
N ALA A 24 14.37 16.12 10.46
CA ALA A 24 15.27 16.92 9.64
C ALA A 24 16.13 17.88 10.47
N HIS A 25 15.61 18.36 11.61
CA HIS A 25 16.38 19.18 12.55
C HIS A 25 17.45 18.38 13.29
N HIS A 26 17.21 17.08 13.55
CA HIS A 26 18.13 16.24 14.35
C HIS A 26 19.32 15.66 13.56
N SER A 27 19.22 15.49 12.24
CA SER A 27 20.22 14.72 11.46
C SER A 27 20.71 15.45 10.20
N LYS A 28 21.46 16.54 10.36
CA LYS A 28 21.91 17.40 9.24
C LYS A 28 23.08 16.89 8.39
N SER A 29 23.75 15.77 8.71
CA SER A 29 25.05 15.44 8.08
C SER A 29 25.16 14.10 7.35
N LYS A 30 24.39 13.06 7.70
CA LYS A 30 24.69 11.68 7.24
C LYS A 30 23.90 11.21 6.01
N TRP A 31 22.65 11.64 5.82
CA TRP A 31 21.80 11.15 4.72
C TRP A 31 22.20 11.73 3.35
N MET A 32 22.74 12.95 3.33
CA MET A 32 23.11 13.66 2.10
C MET A 32 24.24 12.96 1.34
N ASN A 33 25.16 12.29 2.04
CA ASN A 33 26.23 11.50 1.43
C ASN A 33 25.74 10.18 0.79
N ARG A 34 24.60 9.62 1.21
CA ARG A 34 24.01 8.42 0.58
C ARG A 34 23.18 8.74 -0.67
N LEU A 35 22.60 9.93 -0.77
CA LEU A 35 21.97 10.41 -2.01
C LEU A 35 22.98 10.48 -3.16
N LEU A 36 24.25 10.78 -2.86
CA LEU A 36 25.34 10.83 -3.85
C LEU A 36 25.92 9.45 -4.19
N ILE A 37 25.69 8.41 -3.37
CA ILE A 37 26.16 7.03 -3.61
C ILE A 37 25.12 6.20 -4.39
N ALA A 38 23.86 6.65 -4.45
CA ALA A 38 22.79 6.00 -5.21
C ALA A 38 22.91 6.21 -6.75
N ASP A 39 23.95 6.90 -7.22
CA ASP A 39 24.31 7.07 -8.64
C ASP A 39 24.90 5.79 -9.26
N ASP A 40 24.33 4.63 -8.97
CA ASP A 40 24.72 3.41 -9.67
C ASP A 40 24.02 3.37 -11.05
N ILE A 41 24.85 3.52 -12.09
CA ILE A 41 24.49 3.48 -13.53
C ILE A 41 23.74 2.17 -13.90
N SER A 42 23.80 1.14 -13.05
CA SER A 42 23.00 -0.08 -13.12
C SER A 42 21.48 0.18 -13.14
N CYS A 43 21.00 1.26 -12.52
CA CYS A 43 19.58 1.62 -12.43
C CYS A 43 18.95 2.00 -13.79
N PHE A 44 19.74 2.46 -14.76
CA PHE A 44 19.25 2.90 -16.09
C PHE A 44 19.25 1.79 -17.16
N ARG A 45 19.65 0.56 -16.82
CA ARG A 45 19.71 -0.55 -17.79
C ARG A 45 18.32 -1.01 -18.19
N LEU A 46 18.09 -1.20 -19.50
CA LEU A 46 16.84 -1.70 -20.08
C LEU A 46 16.79 -3.25 -20.03
N ASN A 47 17.02 -3.85 -18.85
CA ASN A 47 16.93 -5.29 -18.67
C ASN A 47 15.60 -5.66 -17.98
N PRO A 48 14.65 -6.32 -18.67
CA PRO A 48 13.34 -6.66 -18.11
C PRO A 48 13.42 -7.72 -17.00
N THR A 49 14.56 -8.40 -16.85
CA THR A 49 14.79 -9.43 -15.82
C THR A 49 15.15 -8.81 -14.45
N ILE A 50 15.60 -7.55 -14.44
CA ILE A 50 15.96 -6.84 -13.20
C ILE A 50 14.70 -6.19 -12.63
N ARG A 51 14.37 -6.52 -11.37
CA ARG A 51 13.07 -6.21 -10.77
C ARG A 51 12.81 -4.71 -10.56
N HIS A 52 13.85 -3.95 -10.22
CA HIS A 52 13.77 -2.52 -9.97
C HIS A 52 14.81 -1.79 -10.82
N THR A 53 14.39 -1.29 -11.97
CA THR A 53 15.14 -0.34 -12.80
C THR A 53 14.36 0.96 -12.89
N VAL A 54 15.00 2.07 -13.25
CA VAL A 54 14.31 3.36 -13.47
C VAL A 54 13.19 3.20 -14.49
N TRP A 55 13.41 2.40 -15.54
CA TRP A 55 12.43 2.14 -16.57
C TRP A 55 11.25 1.29 -16.09
N ASN A 56 11.52 0.23 -15.33
CA ASN A 56 10.47 -0.59 -14.73
C ASN A 56 9.69 0.20 -13.68
N LEU A 57 10.35 1.14 -12.97
CA LEU A 57 9.68 2.03 -12.03
C LEU A 57 8.80 3.04 -12.76
N VAL A 58 9.30 3.74 -13.78
CA VAL A 58 8.52 4.75 -14.51
C VAL A 58 7.37 4.12 -15.30
N PHE A 59 7.65 3.12 -16.15
CA PHE A 59 6.62 2.48 -16.98
C PHE A 59 5.74 1.54 -16.17
N GLY A 60 6.31 0.73 -15.27
CA GLY A 60 5.55 -0.19 -14.44
C GLY A 60 4.66 0.54 -13.43
N TRP A 61 5.18 1.54 -12.73
CA TRP A 61 4.35 2.34 -11.82
C TRP A 61 3.35 3.21 -12.58
N GLY A 62 3.75 3.83 -13.70
CA GLY A 62 2.85 4.62 -14.53
C GLY A 62 1.65 3.83 -15.05
N THR A 63 1.89 2.61 -15.56
CA THR A 63 0.81 1.71 -16.00
C THR A 63 -0.04 1.18 -14.85
N THR A 64 0.57 0.87 -13.71
CA THR A 64 -0.15 0.48 -12.47
C THR A 64 -1.08 1.59 -11.99
N LEU A 65 -0.59 2.84 -11.96
CA LEU A 65 -1.39 4.01 -11.62
C LEU A 65 -2.54 4.21 -12.62
N LEU A 66 -2.27 4.07 -13.92
CA LEU A 66 -3.32 4.20 -14.93
C LEU A 66 -4.42 3.14 -14.73
N ALA A 67 -4.04 1.89 -14.47
CA ALA A 67 -4.99 0.82 -14.16
C ALA A 67 -5.80 1.10 -12.89
N LEU A 68 -5.16 1.63 -11.84
CA LEU A 68 -5.81 2.03 -10.59
C LEU A 68 -6.83 3.15 -10.75
N TYR A 69 -6.66 4.05 -11.71
CA TYR A 69 -7.54 5.21 -11.89
C TYR A 69 -8.62 5.01 -12.97
N VAL A 70 -8.34 4.18 -13.97
CA VAL A 70 -9.26 3.90 -15.09
C VAL A 70 -10.14 2.69 -14.80
N GLY A 71 -9.54 1.57 -14.37
CA GLY A 71 -10.24 0.29 -14.25
C GLY A 71 -10.75 -0.05 -12.85
N ASN A 72 -10.41 0.76 -11.84
CA ASN A 72 -10.83 0.49 -10.47
C ASN A 72 -12.22 1.06 -10.19
N GLN A 73 -13.17 0.16 -9.92
CA GLN A 73 -14.55 0.52 -9.62
C GLN A 73 -14.69 1.49 -8.44
N ALA A 74 -13.78 1.44 -7.46
CA ALA A 74 -13.78 2.37 -6.33
C ALA A 74 -13.53 3.82 -6.77
N GLN A 75 -12.67 4.03 -7.77
CA GLN A 75 -12.37 5.36 -8.31
C GLN A 75 -13.47 5.84 -9.26
N VAL A 76 -13.98 4.96 -10.11
CA VAL A 76 -15.10 5.26 -11.01
C VAL A 76 -16.30 5.79 -10.22
N HIS A 77 -16.63 5.15 -9.10
CA HIS A 77 -17.72 5.61 -8.24
C HIS A 77 -17.48 7.02 -7.69
N ARG A 78 -16.25 7.34 -7.26
CA ARG A 78 -15.91 8.69 -6.78
C ARG A 78 -16.15 9.74 -7.86
N TYR A 79 -15.84 9.44 -9.13
CA TYR A 79 -16.14 10.35 -10.23
C TYR A 79 -17.65 10.53 -10.46
N LEU A 80 -18.43 9.45 -10.34
CA LEU A 80 -19.89 9.48 -10.50
C LEU A 80 -20.60 10.21 -9.35
N THR A 81 -19.99 10.35 -8.18
CA THR A 81 -20.54 11.17 -7.09
C THR A 81 -20.37 12.68 -7.32
N CYS A 82 -19.53 13.10 -8.28
CA CYS A 82 -19.39 14.52 -8.63
C CYS A 82 -20.59 15.01 -9.45
N ARG A 83 -21.02 16.25 -9.21
CA ARG A 83 -22.16 16.86 -9.92
C ARG A 83 -21.89 17.12 -11.40
N THR A 84 -20.65 17.42 -11.75
CA THR A 84 -20.25 17.75 -13.12
C THR A 84 -18.92 17.10 -13.49
N LEU A 85 -18.71 16.88 -14.79
CA LEU A 85 -17.44 16.38 -15.33
C LEU A 85 -16.26 17.30 -14.98
N ARG A 86 -16.51 18.62 -14.90
CA ARG A 86 -15.48 19.60 -14.55
C ARG A 86 -15.03 19.40 -13.09
N ASP A 87 -15.95 19.10 -12.19
CA ASP A 87 -15.63 18.85 -10.78
C ASP A 87 -14.89 17.54 -10.60
N ALA A 88 -15.28 16.48 -11.32
CA ALA A 88 -14.56 15.21 -11.34
C ALA A 88 -13.10 15.39 -11.83
N LYS A 89 -12.89 16.13 -12.93
CA LYS A 89 -11.54 16.45 -13.43
C LYS A 89 -10.72 17.23 -12.41
N LYS A 90 -11.30 18.25 -11.78
CA LYS A 90 -10.64 19.03 -10.71
C LYS A 90 -10.26 18.14 -9.53
N ALA A 91 -11.13 17.23 -9.11
CA ALA A 91 -10.85 16.30 -8.00
C ALA A 91 -9.62 15.44 -8.29
N VAL A 92 -9.50 14.90 -9.51
CA VAL A 92 -8.31 14.14 -9.93
C VAL A 92 -7.05 15.01 -9.91
N TRP A 93 -7.10 16.20 -10.50
CA TRP A 93 -5.95 17.12 -10.54
C TRP A 93 -5.48 17.58 -9.16
N ILE A 94 -6.40 17.73 -8.20
CA ILE A 94 -6.06 18.05 -6.80
C ILE A 94 -5.42 16.84 -6.10
N CYS A 95 -5.79 15.63 -6.48
CA CYS A 95 -5.28 14.40 -5.89
C CYS A 95 -3.83 14.09 -6.30
N CYS A 96 -3.47 14.37 -7.57
CA CYS A 96 -2.15 14.06 -8.13
C CYS A 96 -0.97 14.63 -7.32
N PRO A 97 -0.93 15.93 -6.95
CA PRO A 97 0.13 16.48 -6.10
C PRO A 97 0.22 15.82 -4.73
N GLY A 98 -0.91 15.40 -4.16
CA GLY A 98 -0.96 14.69 -2.88
C GLY A 98 -0.25 13.34 -2.94
N TYR A 99 -0.44 12.57 -4.02
CA TYR A 99 0.27 11.31 -4.24
C TYR A 99 1.76 11.51 -4.47
N ILE A 100 2.16 12.53 -5.24
CA ILE A 100 3.56 12.86 -5.47
C ILE A 100 4.23 13.22 -4.15
N LEU A 101 3.59 14.08 -3.36
CA LEU A 101 4.08 14.46 -2.03
C LEU A 101 4.23 13.23 -1.13
N PHE A 102 3.20 12.40 -1.03
CA PHE A 102 3.25 11.16 -0.25
C PHE A 102 4.38 10.22 -0.67
N GLY A 103 4.61 10.07 -1.98
CA GLY A 103 5.71 9.26 -2.53
C GLY A 103 7.09 9.81 -2.13
N ILE A 104 7.31 11.12 -2.26
CA ILE A 104 8.56 11.78 -1.85
C ILE A 104 8.80 11.60 -0.35
N LEU A 105 7.77 11.81 0.48
CA LEU A 105 7.87 11.63 1.92
C LEU A 105 8.22 10.19 2.31
N SER A 106 7.63 9.20 1.63
CA SER A 106 7.93 7.79 1.85
C SER A 106 9.38 7.43 1.53
N ILE A 107 9.93 7.99 0.45
CA ILE A 107 11.35 7.81 0.08
C ILE A 107 12.26 8.43 1.15
N ILE A 108 11.95 9.64 1.59
CA ILE A 108 12.71 10.34 2.63
C ILE A 108 12.75 9.50 3.93
N ILE A 109 11.60 9.00 4.38
CA ILE A 109 11.52 8.14 5.58
C ILE A 109 12.38 6.88 5.40
N GLY A 110 12.31 6.23 4.23
CA GLY A 110 13.13 5.05 3.93
C GLY A 110 14.64 5.33 3.98
N LEU A 111 15.08 6.48 3.46
CA LEU A 111 16.48 6.91 3.51
C LEU A 111 16.94 7.18 4.95
N TYR A 112 16.11 7.86 5.75
CA TYR A 112 16.43 8.10 7.17
C TYR A 112 16.50 6.80 7.97
N MET A 113 15.55 5.88 7.77
CA MET A 113 15.56 4.57 8.40
C MET A 113 16.83 3.78 8.03
N SER A 114 17.24 3.81 6.76
CA SER A 114 18.48 3.16 6.30
C SER A 114 19.74 3.76 6.92
N ALA A 115 19.77 5.07 7.20
CA ALA A 115 20.86 5.73 7.90
C ALA A 115 20.84 5.45 9.42
N PHE A 116 19.65 5.31 10.01
CA PHE A 116 19.48 5.01 11.44
C PHE A 116 19.96 3.60 11.80
N TYR A 117 19.60 2.59 11.01
CA TYR A 117 20.02 1.21 11.20
C TYR A 117 21.37 0.85 10.54
N GLU A 118 22.21 1.85 10.22
CA GLU A 118 23.50 1.63 9.57
C GLU A 118 24.44 0.72 10.37
N ASN A 119 24.47 0.85 11.69
CA ASN A 119 25.41 0.07 12.51
C ASN A 119 24.82 -1.23 13.06
N CYS A 120 23.48 -1.34 13.10
CA CYS A 120 22.74 -2.43 13.71
C CYS A 120 21.49 -2.69 12.88
N ASP A 121 21.56 -3.63 11.94
CA ASP A 121 20.37 -4.04 11.17
C ASP A 121 19.43 -4.91 12.05
N PRO A 122 18.20 -4.46 12.34
CA PRO A 122 17.23 -5.21 13.15
C PRO A 122 16.82 -6.56 12.53
N LEU A 123 16.96 -6.73 11.20
CA LEU A 123 16.70 -8.00 10.51
C LEU A 123 17.82 -9.00 10.75
N GLN A 124 19.09 -8.57 10.72
CA GLN A 124 20.22 -9.47 10.92
C GLN A 124 20.43 -9.82 12.41
N THR A 125 20.09 -8.90 13.31
CA THR A 125 20.15 -9.10 14.76
C THR A 125 18.99 -9.95 15.31
N LYS A 126 18.06 -10.39 14.46
CA LYS A 126 16.82 -11.11 14.81
C LYS A 126 15.96 -10.37 15.84
N LEU A 127 16.02 -9.04 15.85
CA LEU A 127 15.04 -8.23 16.60
C LEU A 127 13.67 -8.29 15.92
N VAL A 128 13.69 -8.39 14.59
CA VAL A 128 12.52 -8.43 13.73
C VAL A 128 12.60 -9.64 12.82
N ASP A 129 11.55 -10.44 12.81
CA ASP A 129 11.48 -11.67 11.99
C ASP A 129 11.05 -11.37 10.54
N ASN A 130 10.31 -10.26 10.35
CA ASN A 130 9.71 -9.89 9.06
C ASN A 130 10.00 -8.45 8.65
N SER A 131 10.43 -8.23 7.40
CA SER A 131 10.70 -6.89 6.85
C SER A 131 9.52 -5.91 6.93
N ASN A 132 8.29 -6.43 7.00
CA ASN A 132 7.07 -5.62 7.14
C ASN A 132 6.98 -4.89 8.49
N GLN A 133 7.72 -5.32 9.51
CA GLN A 133 7.71 -4.74 10.86
C GLN A 133 8.77 -3.64 11.03
N LEU A 134 9.62 -3.41 10.02
CA LEU A 134 10.77 -2.52 10.11
C LEU A 134 10.37 -1.05 10.31
N ILE A 135 9.40 -0.55 9.53
CA ILE A 135 8.92 0.83 9.64
C ILE A 135 8.20 1.08 10.98
N PRO A 136 7.27 0.20 11.44
CA PRO A 136 6.69 0.34 12.77
C PRO A 136 7.72 0.37 13.90
N LEU A 137 8.73 -0.51 13.87
CA LEU A 137 9.81 -0.51 14.87
C LEU A 137 10.60 0.80 14.85
N TYR A 138 11.00 1.26 13.67
CA TYR A 138 11.71 2.52 13.47
C TYR A 138 10.96 3.71 14.05
N MET A 139 9.65 3.78 13.78
CA MET A 139 8.81 4.86 14.30
C MET A 139 8.67 4.76 15.82
N GLN A 140 8.52 3.55 16.36
CA GLN A 140 8.47 3.36 17.80
C GLN A 140 9.77 3.80 18.50
N ASP A 141 10.94 3.45 17.94
CA ASP A 141 12.24 3.83 18.48
C ASP A 141 12.39 5.37 18.55
N ILE A 142 11.99 6.09 17.49
CA ILE A 142 12.11 7.56 17.43
C ILE A 142 11.06 8.27 18.29
N LEU A 143 9.80 7.86 18.18
CA LEU A 143 8.68 8.52 18.84
C LEU A 143 8.62 8.24 20.34
N SER A 144 9.35 7.22 20.84
CA SER A 144 9.44 6.88 22.28
C SER A 144 9.87 8.05 23.17
N SER A 145 10.60 9.02 22.61
CA SER A 145 11.09 10.22 23.30
C SER A 145 9.98 11.18 23.74
N VAL A 146 8.81 11.15 23.08
CA VAL A 146 7.68 12.04 23.38
C VAL A 146 6.43 11.21 23.74
N PRO A 147 5.96 11.25 25.00
CA PRO A 147 4.82 10.44 25.41
C PRO A 147 3.56 10.82 24.61
N GLY A 148 2.83 9.81 24.14
CA GLY A 148 1.58 9.97 23.37
C GLY A 148 1.76 10.06 21.85
N LEU A 149 2.92 10.46 21.34
CA LEU A 149 3.14 10.62 19.89
C LEU A 149 3.06 9.29 19.15
N SER A 150 3.61 8.21 19.73
CA SER A 150 3.48 6.86 19.18
C SER A 150 2.03 6.40 19.05
N GLY A 151 1.16 6.83 19.97
CA GLY A 151 -0.28 6.55 19.92
C GLY A 151 -0.98 7.28 18.77
N VAL A 152 -0.62 8.55 18.54
CA VAL A 152 -1.13 9.34 17.39
C VAL A 152 -0.69 8.70 16.06
N TYR A 153 0.57 8.29 15.96
CA TYR A 153 1.08 7.56 14.79
C TYR A 153 0.29 6.28 14.52
N LEU A 154 0.08 5.46 15.54
CA LEU A 154 -0.65 4.20 15.43
C LEU A 154 -2.13 4.43 15.05
N ALA A 155 -2.78 5.41 15.68
CA ALA A 155 -4.14 5.81 15.33
C ALA A 155 -4.24 6.25 13.86
N GLY A 156 -3.19 6.89 13.35
CA GLY A 156 -3.10 7.28 11.95
C GLY A 156 -3.03 6.12 10.97
N ILE A 157 -2.18 5.15 11.25
CA ILE A 157 -2.07 3.93 10.44
C ILE A 157 -3.41 3.20 10.40
N PHE A 158 -4.04 3.02 11.55
CA PHE A 158 -5.36 2.38 11.61
C PHE A 158 -6.40 3.20 10.84
N GLY A 159 -6.43 4.52 10.99
CA GLY A 159 -7.34 5.40 10.26
C GLY A 159 -7.21 5.28 8.73
N CYS A 160 -5.97 5.31 8.23
CA CYS A 160 -5.66 5.14 6.80
C CYS A 160 -6.01 3.73 6.28
N THR A 161 -5.72 2.70 7.08
CA THR A 161 -6.04 1.31 6.72
C THR A 161 -7.56 1.10 6.68
N LEU A 162 -8.29 1.60 7.69
CA LEU A 162 -9.75 1.51 7.77
C LEU A 162 -10.44 2.29 6.66
N SER A 163 -9.90 3.44 6.23
CA SER A 163 -10.48 4.22 5.10
C SER A 163 -10.39 3.44 3.78
N THR A 164 -9.24 2.80 3.53
CA THR A 164 -9.01 1.97 2.33
C THR A 164 -9.86 0.70 2.38
N MET A 165 -9.89 0.01 3.52
CA MET A 165 -10.67 -1.22 3.70
C MET A 165 -12.17 -0.96 3.54
N SER A 166 -12.68 0.13 4.13
CA SER A 166 -14.08 0.54 3.98
C SER A 166 -14.43 0.85 2.52
N SER A 167 -13.58 1.60 1.82
CA SER A 167 -13.78 1.87 0.39
C SER A 167 -13.80 0.58 -0.43
N GLY A 168 -12.89 -0.36 -0.17
CA GLY A 168 -12.81 -1.64 -0.87
C GLY A 168 -14.04 -2.52 -0.66
N LEU A 169 -14.46 -2.72 0.60
CA LEU A 169 -15.64 -3.53 0.93
C LEU A 169 -16.92 -2.94 0.33
N ASN A 170 -17.08 -1.61 0.37
CA ASN A 170 -18.22 -0.94 -0.26
C ASN A 170 -18.23 -1.12 -1.79
N THR A 171 -17.06 -1.07 -2.43
CA THR A 171 -16.93 -1.31 -3.87
C THR A 171 -17.29 -2.75 -4.23
N ILE A 172 -16.79 -3.74 -3.48
CA ILE A 172 -17.13 -5.16 -3.71
C ILE A 172 -18.65 -5.37 -3.56
N SER A 173 -19.23 -4.81 -2.50
CA SER A 173 -20.68 -4.88 -2.27
C SER A 173 -21.49 -4.29 -3.42
N MET A 174 -21.07 -3.13 -3.95
CA MET A 174 -21.68 -2.52 -5.12
C MET A 174 -21.56 -3.38 -6.39
N VAL A 175 -20.37 -3.93 -6.67
CA VAL A 175 -20.13 -4.84 -7.81
C VAL A 175 -21.02 -6.07 -7.71
N VAL A 176 -21.11 -6.70 -6.54
CA VAL A 176 -21.97 -7.88 -6.33
C VAL A 176 -23.44 -7.53 -6.57
N ILE A 177 -23.90 -6.37 -6.10
CA ILE A 177 -25.30 -5.95 -6.27
C ILE A 177 -25.63 -5.63 -7.74
N GLU A 178 -24.84 -4.79 -8.39
CA GLU A 178 -25.12 -4.32 -9.76
C GLU A 178 -24.87 -5.43 -10.80
N ASP A 179 -23.76 -6.17 -10.67
CA ASP A 179 -23.34 -7.11 -11.71
C ASP A 179 -23.90 -8.53 -11.50
N PHE A 180 -24.28 -8.91 -10.28
CA PHE A 180 -24.84 -10.24 -10.01
C PHE A 180 -26.31 -10.17 -9.58
N ILE A 181 -26.63 -9.44 -8.52
CA ILE A 181 -27.98 -9.51 -7.93
C ILE A 181 -29.02 -8.89 -8.85
N ARG A 182 -28.77 -7.70 -9.39
CA ARG A 182 -29.74 -6.98 -10.22
C ARG A 182 -29.99 -7.63 -11.59
N ILE A 183 -29.00 -8.32 -12.14
CA ILE A 183 -29.17 -9.08 -13.38
C ILE A 183 -30.12 -10.27 -13.15
N HIS A 184 -30.04 -10.92 -11.99
CA HIS A 184 -30.85 -12.10 -11.68
C HIS A 184 -32.22 -11.76 -11.07
N LEU A 185 -32.35 -10.65 -10.34
CA LEU A 185 -33.63 -10.14 -9.83
C LEU A 185 -34.25 -9.17 -10.83
N LYS A 186 -35.19 -9.65 -11.65
CA LYS A 186 -35.98 -8.83 -12.60
C LYS A 186 -36.84 -7.72 -11.96
N SER A 187 -36.88 -7.62 -10.63
CA SER A 187 -37.70 -6.65 -9.89
C SER A 187 -36.84 -5.63 -9.16
N ARG A 188 -37.26 -4.35 -9.14
CA ARG A 188 -36.59 -3.31 -8.36
C ARG A 188 -36.63 -3.69 -6.88
N ILE A 189 -35.46 -3.92 -6.30
CA ILE A 189 -35.30 -4.15 -4.87
C ILE A 189 -35.66 -2.85 -4.14
N HIS A 190 -36.44 -2.94 -3.06
CA HIS A 190 -36.74 -1.77 -2.22
C HIS A 190 -35.46 -1.24 -1.58
N LYS A 191 -35.30 0.08 -1.47
CA LYS A 191 -34.05 0.72 -0.99
C LYS A 191 -33.55 0.17 0.36
N ASP A 192 -34.47 -0.13 1.28
CA ASP A 192 -34.11 -0.66 2.60
C ASP A 192 -33.56 -2.10 2.53
N LYS A 193 -34.12 -2.92 1.63
CA LYS A 193 -33.63 -4.28 1.41
C LYS A 193 -32.27 -4.28 0.72
N GLU A 194 -32.07 -3.38 -0.25
CA GLU A 194 -30.79 -3.22 -0.93
C GLU A 194 -29.68 -2.78 0.04
N ARG A 195 -29.99 -1.85 0.95
CA ARG A 195 -29.07 -1.46 2.03
C ARG A 195 -28.69 -2.64 2.92
N LEU A 196 -29.66 -3.43 3.36
CA LEU A 196 -29.40 -4.60 4.22
C LEU A 196 -28.53 -5.64 3.50
N ILE A 197 -28.85 -5.93 2.23
CA ILE A 197 -28.07 -6.83 1.38
C ILE A 197 -26.62 -6.32 1.25
N SER A 198 -26.45 -5.02 0.99
CA SER A 198 -25.13 -4.40 0.88
C SER A 198 -24.31 -4.56 2.16
N GLN A 199 -24.93 -4.36 3.33
CA GLN A 199 -24.29 -4.54 4.63
C GLN A 199 -23.90 -6.00 4.88
N ILE A 200 -24.78 -6.96 4.55
CA ILE A 200 -24.49 -8.39 4.68
C ILE A 200 -23.29 -8.79 3.80
N ILE A 201 -23.26 -8.33 2.55
CA ILE A 201 -22.14 -8.60 1.64
C ILE A 201 -20.84 -8.02 2.22
N CYS A 202 -20.85 -6.78 2.73
CA CYS A 202 -19.68 -6.18 3.37
C CYS A 202 -19.19 -7.01 4.56
N VAL A 203 -20.09 -7.53 5.40
CA VAL A 203 -19.74 -8.38 6.55
C VAL A 203 -19.11 -9.70 6.10
N ILE A 204 -19.70 -10.37 5.10
CA ILE A 204 -19.18 -11.65 4.57
C ILE A 204 -17.76 -11.46 4.01
N PHE A 205 -17.56 -10.47 3.13
CA PHE A 205 -16.23 -10.18 2.60
C PHE A 205 -15.25 -9.68 3.68
N GLY A 206 -15.75 -9.02 4.72
CA GLY A 206 -14.96 -8.67 5.91
C GLY A 206 -14.40 -9.90 6.60
N PHE A 207 -15.22 -10.93 6.83
CA PHE A 207 -14.75 -12.21 7.40
C PHE A 207 -13.75 -12.92 6.48
N ILE A 208 -13.99 -12.95 5.17
CA ILE A 208 -13.05 -13.52 4.20
C ILE A 208 -11.68 -12.79 4.27
N CYS A 209 -11.68 -11.46 4.36
CA CYS A 209 -10.45 -10.69 4.53
C CYS A 209 -9.70 -11.02 5.84
N LEU A 210 -10.43 -11.25 6.93
CA LEU A 210 -9.84 -11.67 8.21
C LEU A 210 -9.19 -13.06 8.09
N GLU A 211 -9.87 -14.01 7.46
CA GLU A 211 -9.32 -15.35 7.20
C GLU A 211 -8.06 -15.29 6.33
N MET A 212 -8.09 -14.50 5.25
CA MET A 212 -6.95 -14.30 4.36
C MET A 212 -5.73 -13.68 5.07
N THR A 213 -5.94 -12.91 6.13
CA THR A 213 -4.83 -12.33 6.91
C THR A 213 -3.97 -13.42 7.56
N PHE A 214 -4.57 -14.52 8.03
CA PHE A 214 -3.82 -15.65 8.59
C PHE A 214 -2.96 -16.35 7.54
N LEU A 215 -3.46 -16.48 6.31
CA LEU A 215 -2.69 -17.04 5.19
C LEU A 215 -1.51 -16.14 4.82
N VAL A 216 -1.77 -14.83 4.68
CA VAL A 216 -0.75 -13.84 4.30
C VAL A 216 0.34 -13.70 5.37
N SER A 217 0.04 -13.93 6.65
CA SER A 217 1.02 -13.89 7.75
C SER A 217 2.17 -14.89 7.61
N ARG A 218 2.00 -15.93 6.78
CA ARG A 218 3.02 -16.95 6.50
C ARG A 218 3.91 -16.61 5.30
N TYR A 219 3.59 -15.57 4.54
CA TYR A 219 4.38 -15.11 3.40
C TYR A 219 5.41 -14.06 3.82
N GLY A 220 6.61 -14.11 3.25
CA GLY A 220 7.70 -13.17 3.61
C GLY A 220 7.42 -11.72 3.20
N SER A 221 7.28 -11.44 1.89
CA SER A 221 7.02 -10.08 1.37
C SER A 221 5.56 -9.91 0.96
N VAL A 222 4.75 -9.35 1.86
CA VAL A 222 3.33 -9.07 1.62
C VAL A 222 3.15 -8.04 0.50
N LEU A 223 4.01 -7.03 0.46
CA LEU A 223 3.98 -6.00 -0.58
C LEU A 223 4.21 -6.61 -1.98
N GLN A 224 5.16 -7.54 -2.09
CA GLN A 224 5.45 -8.22 -3.35
C GLN A 224 4.30 -9.14 -3.77
N ALA A 225 3.70 -9.88 -2.82
CA ALA A 225 2.54 -10.71 -3.10
C ALA A 225 1.35 -9.86 -3.60
N ALA A 226 1.04 -8.76 -2.91
CA ALA A 226 -0.06 -7.87 -3.26
C ALA A 226 0.13 -7.22 -4.64
N THR A 227 1.33 -6.70 -4.94
CA THR A 227 1.64 -6.11 -6.25
C THR A 227 1.61 -7.14 -7.38
N SER A 228 2.03 -8.38 -7.12
CA SER A 228 1.96 -9.46 -8.11
C SER A 228 0.52 -9.83 -8.44
N VAL A 229 -0.32 -10.03 -7.42
CA VAL A 229 -1.76 -10.30 -7.60
C VAL A 229 -2.42 -9.14 -8.35
N PHE A 230 -2.15 -7.90 -7.93
CA PHE A 230 -2.69 -6.72 -8.61
C PHE A 230 -2.28 -6.70 -10.09
N GLY A 231 -1.01 -6.93 -10.41
CA GLY A 231 -0.49 -6.92 -11.78
C GLY A 231 -1.15 -7.95 -12.70
N ILE A 232 -1.46 -9.16 -12.19
CA ILE A 232 -2.11 -10.23 -12.95
C ILE A 232 -3.47 -9.78 -13.50
N PHE A 233 -4.25 -9.05 -12.72
CA PHE A 233 -5.59 -8.58 -13.11
C PHE A 233 -5.58 -7.19 -13.75
N ALA A 234 -4.82 -6.26 -13.18
CA ALA A 234 -4.84 -4.85 -13.56
C ALA A 234 -4.30 -4.62 -14.99
N GLY A 235 -3.27 -5.35 -15.41
CA GLY A 235 -2.69 -5.23 -16.75
C GLY A 235 -3.69 -5.61 -17.86
N PRO A 236 -4.24 -6.85 -17.84
CA PRO A 236 -5.24 -7.28 -18.82
C PRO A 236 -6.51 -6.41 -18.83
N LEU A 237 -7.01 -5.98 -17.67
CA LEU A 237 -8.17 -5.09 -17.58
C LEU A 237 -7.88 -3.72 -18.19
N LEU A 238 -6.72 -3.12 -17.88
CA LEU A 238 -6.31 -1.86 -18.51
C LEU A 238 -6.21 -2.02 -20.03
N GLY A 239 -5.67 -3.14 -20.51
CA GLY A 239 -5.62 -3.48 -21.94
C GLY A 239 -7.02 -3.53 -22.56
N LEU A 240 -7.97 -4.19 -21.90
CA LEU A 240 -9.37 -4.28 -22.33
C LEU A 240 -10.05 -2.91 -22.43
N PHE A 241 -9.92 -2.05 -21.41
CA PHE A 241 -10.46 -0.69 -21.44
C PHE A 241 -9.82 0.16 -22.54
N SER A 242 -8.50 0.07 -22.70
CA SER A 242 -7.79 0.79 -23.77
C SER A 242 -8.24 0.34 -25.15
N LEU A 243 -8.45 -0.97 -25.33
CA LEU A 243 -8.96 -1.56 -26.55
C LEU A 243 -10.34 -1.00 -26.90
N GLY A 244 -11.25 -0.96 -25.93
CA GLY A 244 -12.61 -0.42 -26.11
C GLY A 244 -12.66 1.09 -26.37
N ILE A 245 -11.71 1.87 -25.85
CA ILE A 245 -11.66 3.33 -26.05
C ILE A 245 -11.04 3.69 -27.41
N PHE A 246 -9.92 3.06 -27.77
CA PHE A 246 -9.11 3.48 -28.93
C PHE A 246 -9.38 2.69 -30.21
N PHE A 247 -9.94 1.48 -30.12
CA PHE A 247 -10.08 0.58 -31.26
C PHE A 247 -11.57 0.20 -31.48
N PRO A 248 -12.36 1.04 -32.16
CA PRO A 248 -13.80 0.83 -32.34
C PRO A 248 -14.17 -0.37 -33.22
N TRP A 249 -13.19 -0.96 -33.93
CA TRP A 249 -13.36 -2.14 -34.78
C TRP A 249 -13.22 -3.47 -34.03
N VAL A 250 -12.96 -3.46 -32.72
CA VAL A 250 -12.81 -4.68 -31.94
C VAL A 250 -14.17 -5.24 -31.54
N ASN A 251 -14.35 -6.55 -31.74
CA ASN A 251 -15.56 -7.27 -31.36
C ASN A 251 -15.47 -7.86 -29.93
N GLU A 252 -16.62 -8.23 -29.37
CA GLU A 252 -16.72 -8.81 -28.02
C GLU A 252 -15.87 -10.08 -27.86
N LYS A 253 -15.92 -10.98 -28.84
CA LYS A 253 -15.17 -12.26 -28.79
C LYS A 253 -13.66 -12.04 -28.79
N GLY A 254 -13.16 -11.09 -29.59
CA GLY A 254 -11.75 -10.72 -29.63
C GLY A 254 -11.30 -10.04 -28.34
N ALA A 255 -12.16 -9.18 -27.77
CA ALA A 255 -11.92 -8.54 -26.48
C ALA A 255 -11.82 -9.57 -25.34
N LEU A 256 -12.76 -10.52 -25.26
CA LEU A 256 -12.73 -11.61 -24.26
C LEU A 256 -11.53 -12.55 -24.46
N GLY A 257 -11.24 -12.93 -25.71
CA GLY A 257 -10.07 -13.76 -26.03
C GLY A 257 -8.76 -13.08 -25.64
N GLY A 258 -8.63 -11.77 -25.90
CA GLY A 258 -7.49 -10.96 -25.49
C GLY A 258 -7.36 -10.87 -23.97
N LEU A 259 -8.47 -10.66 -23.24
CA LEU A 259 -8.48 -10.60 -21.77
C LEU A 259 -7.96 -11.90 -21.15
N PHE A 260 -8.58 -13.04 -21.48
CA PHE A 260 -8.19 -14.33 -20.90
C PHE A 260 -6.80 -14.77 -21.34
N GLY A 261 -6.43 -14.52 -22.60
CA GLY A 261 -5.09 -14.78 -23.11
C GLY A 261 -4.03 -13.96 -22.35
N ALA A 262 -4.27 -12.66 -22.15
CA ALA A 262 -3.37 -11.80 -21.39
C ALA A 262 -3.27 -12.22 -19.93
N MET A 263 -4.38 -12.62 -19.28
CA MET A 263 -4.35 -13.14 -17.91
C MET A 263 -3.55 -14.44 -17.78
N ALA A 264 -3.65 -15.34 -18.75
CA ALA A 264 -2.87 -16.58 -18.76
C ALA A 264 -1.36 -16.28 -18.91
N ILE A 265 -1.00 -15.33 -19.77
CA ILE A 265 0.38 -14.90 -19.98
C ILE A 265 0.94 -14.23 -18.72
N THR A 266 0.21 -13.29 -18.11
CA THR A 266 0.68 -12.60 -16.89
C THR A 266 0.81 -13.57 -15.72
N PHE A 267 -0.13 -14.50 -15.57
CA PHE A 267 -0.03 -15.58 -14.58
C PHE A 267 1.22 -16.44 -14.81
N GLY A 268 1.46 -16.87 -16.06
CA GLY A 268 2.65 -17.64 -16.43
C GLY A 268 3.96 -16.91 -16.11
N ILE A 269 4.04 -15.60 -16.40
CA ILE A 269 5.20 -14.76 -16.08
C ILE A 269 5.42 -14.68 -14.56
N THR A 270 4.36 -14.52 -13.76
CA THR A 270 4.50 -14.46 -12.30
C THR A 270 4.95 -15.77 -11.65
N MET A 271 4.74 -16.91 -12.32
CA MET A 271 5.18 -18.23 -11.86
C MET A 271 6.63 -18.54 -12.23
N LEU A 272 7.25 -17.75 -13.11
CA LEU A 272 8.67 -17.91 -13.41
C LEU A 272 9.50 -17.56 -12.16
N PRO A 273 10.55 -18.35 -11.85
CA PRO A 273 11.42 -18.06 -10.73
C PRO A 273 12.17 -16.76 -10.98
N THR A 274 11.66 -15.67 -10.42
CA THR A 274 12.39 -14.40 -10.33
C THR A 274 13.58 -14.60 -9.41
N ASN A 275 14.77 -14.18 -9.85
CA ASN A 275 15.97 -14.20 -9.01
C ASN A 275 15.65 -13.54 -7.66
N PRO A 276 16.12 -14.11 -6.54
CA PRO A 276 15.93 -13.51 -5.23
C PRO A 276 16.38 -12.06 -5.29
N GLN A 277 15.64 -11.16 -4.64
CA GLN A 277 16.10 -9.78 -4.49
C GLN A 277 17.54 -9.86 -3.99
N GLU A 278 18.47 -9.31 -4.76
CA GLU A 278 19.77 -8.91 -4.23
C GLU A 278 19.42 -7.99 -3.07
N LYS A 279 19.53 -8.50 -1.84
CA LYS A 279 19.42 -7.67 -0.65
C LYS A 279 20.46 -6.58 -0.87
N SER A 280 20.00 -5.35 -1.12
CA SER A 280 20.90 -4.21 -1.08
C SER A 280 21.65 -4.28 0.25
N PRO A 281 22.97 -4.09 0.26
CA PRO A 281 23.79 -4.33 1.43
C PRO A 281 23.44 -3.27 2.48
N LEU A 282 22.43 -3.53 3.31
CA LEU A 282 22.34 -2.88 4.61
C LEU A 282 23.50 -3.44 5.44
N ALA A 283 24.60 -2.69 5.36
CA ALA A 283 25.75 -2.56 6.25
C ALA A 283 26.24 -3.80 7.05
N CYS A 284 27.56 -4.02 6.98
CA CYS A 284 28.28 -4.97 7.81
C CYS A 284 28.12 -4.68 9.31
N ILE A 285 27.84 -5.73 10.09
CA ILE A 285 27.80 -5.75 11.57
C ILE A 285 29.24 -5.70 12.11
N SER A 286 30.00 -4.64 11.87
CA SER A 286 31.35 -4.54 12.45
C SER A 286 31.36 -3.98 13.87
N ASN A 287 30.31 -3.26 14.32
CA ASN A 287 30.30 -2.56 15.61
C ASN A 287 28.92 -2.49 16.33
N CYS A 288 28.05 -3.48 16.18
CA CYS A 288 26.75 -3.48 16.87
C CYS A 288 26.83 -4.10 18.28
N ASN A 289 26.57 -3.32 19.34
CA ASN A 289 26.30 -3.89 20.67
C ASN A 289 24.82 -4.30 20.78
N VAL A 290 24.54 -5.55 20.41
CA VAL A 290 23.18 -6.11 20.30
C VAL A 290 22.40 -6.05 21.63
N GLN A 291 23.07 -6.14 22.79
CA GLN A 291 22.39 -6.06 24.10
C GLN A 291 21.93 -4.63 24.45
N ALA A 292 22.73 -3.62 24.15
CA ALA A 292 22.34 -2.22 24.36
C ALA A 292 21.19 -1.81 23.44
N PHE A 293 21.24 -2.25 22.18
CA PHE A 293 20.17 -2.03 21.21
C PHE A 293 18.87 -2.74 21.61
N LYS A 294 18.95 -4.01 22.06
CA LYS A 294 17.80 -4.73 22.64
C LYS A 294 17.19 -3.99 23.83
N ASN A 295 17.99 -3.40 24.72
CA ASN A 295 17.45 -2.66 25.86
C ASN A 295 16.71 -1.38 25.44
N ILE A 296 17.20 -0.66 24.43
CA ILE A 296 16.53 0.53 23.89
C ILE A 296 15.20 0.15 23.23
N SER A 297 15.20 -0.85 22.35
CA SER A 297 13.99 -1.30 21.66
C SER A 297 13.00 -2.01 22.59
N ASN A 298 13.47 -2.74 23.61
CA ASN A 298 12.59 -3.36 24.63
C ASN A 298 11.88 -2.29 25.48
N THR A 299 12.55 -1.18 25.77
CA THR A 299 11.92 -0.03 26.45
C THR A 299 10.84 0.60 25.57
N ALA A 300 11.07 0.64 24.25
CA ALA A 300 10.09 1.10 23.29
C ALA A 300 8.87 0.15 23.21
N LEU A 301 9.10 -1.17 23.23
CA LEU A 301 8.08 -2.23 23.22
C LEU A 301 7.25 -2.33 24.51
N GLN A 302 7.80 -1.96 25.67
CA GLN A 302 7.07 -1.94 26.94
C GLN A 302 5.94 -0.88 26.99
N GLY A 303 5.96 0.12 26.10
CA GLY A 303 4.87 1.08 25.93
C GLY A 303 3.66 0.55 25.14
N VAL A 304 3.70 -0.69 24.64
CA VAL A 304 2.66 -1.28 23.76
C VAL A 304 1.89 -2.43 24.42
N GLN A 305 2.27 -2.89 25.62
CA GLN A 305 1.48 -3.93 26.29
C GLN A 305 0.19 -3.34 26.90
N PRO A 306 -1.01 -3.83 26.53
CA PRO A 306 -2.21 -3.55 27.32
C PRO A 306 -2.04 -4.16 28.73
N PRO A 307 -2.68 -3.59 29.77
CA PRO A 307 -2.53 -4.06 31.13
C PRO A 307 -2.94 -5.52 31.22
N THR A 308 -1.98 -6.39 31.55
CA THR A 308 -2.22 -7.79 31.89
C THR A 308 -2.94 -7.83 33.24
N THR A 309 -4.26 -7.92 33.22
CA THR A 309 -5.03 -8.36 34.38
C THR A 309 -4.72 -9.83 34.62
N ALA A 310 -3.82 -10.10 35.56
CA ALA A 310 -3.62 -11.42 36.13
C ALA A 310 -4.90 -11.84 36.87
N ILE A 311 -5.51 -12.96 36.46
CA ILE A 311 -6.44 -13.71 37.30
C ILE A 311 -5.63 -14.88 37.85
N PRO A 312 -5.38 -14.97 39.17
CA PRO A 312 -4.78 -16.14 39.77
C PRO A 312 -5.81 -17.29 39.85
N GLU A 313 -5.31 -18.50 39.65
CA GLU A 313 -6.01 -19.79 39.79
C GLU A 313 -6.71 -19.97 41.14
#